data_AF-A0A0P0N0P8-F1
#
_entry.id   AF-A0A0P0N0P8-F1
#
_cell.length_a   1.000
_cell.length_b   1.000
_cell.length_c   1.000
_cell.angle_alpha   90.00
_cell.angle_beta   90.00
_cell.angle_gamma   90.00
#
_symmetry.space_group_name_H-M   'P 1'
#
loop_
_entity.id
_entity.type
_entity.pdbx_description
1 polymer ?
#
loop_
_entity_poly.entity_id
_entity_poly.type
_entity_poly.pdbx_seq_one_letter_code
_entity_poly.pdbx_strand_id
1 'polypeptide(L)'
;MTAPVAERPYVTANIAQNSQILADDAFLNQLMSATENVRRLETRLSGTHGQLRDLIRSLGLETGFYLVLVELGNISARILVHNGIITAAEAAVEGQRLSGPNAVKLLDDEASDEAVIAIARLRPYLYQWSPKMTVYVKGIDLQHRQLVRAVNNLYLSLLSGKPRSVLQGILDFLAEYTVFHFRSEERFFEKHGYPRAEQHRLEHRKFVERIEDFRMKYRTGEARLNIDMLMFLADWIRGHIMKSDKDYGEWLKRQGVVKTV
;
A
#
# COMPACT_ATOMS: atom_id res chain seq x y z
N MET A 1 1.53 -19.85 27.41
CA MET A 1 1.77 -18.43 27.69
C MET A 1 2.63 -17.89 26.56
N THR A 2 2.11 -16.94 25.76
CA THR A 2 2.81 -16.36 24.62
C THR A 2 3.89 -15.40 25.14
N ALA A 3 5.16 -15.65 24.79
CA ALA A 3 6.25 -14.72 25.09
C ALA A 3 5.92 -13.33 24.51
N PRO A 4 6.15 -12.24 25.28
CA PRO A 4 5.83 -10.90 24.82
C PRO A 4 6.70 -10.55 23.60
N VAL A 5 6.16 -9.73 22.70
CA VAL A 5 6.79 -9.17 21.48
C VAL A 5 8.15 -8.47 21.74
N ALA A 6 8.56 -8.33 23.01
CA ALA A 6 9.87 -7.83 23.44
C ALA A 6 11.07 -8.71 23.06
N GLU A 7 10.89 -9.97 22.65
CA GLU A 7 12.00 -10.91 22.36
C GLU A 7 12.48 -10.92 20.89
N ARG A 8 11.85 -10.16 19.97
CA ARG A 8 12.19 -10.21 18.52
C ARG A 8 12.41 -8.83 17.91
N PRO A 9 13.62 -8.24 17.99
CA PRO A 9 13.91 -6.89 17.46
C PRO A 9 13.83 -6.80 15.92
N TYR A 10 13.73 -7.94 15.23
CA TYR A 10 13.58 -8.05 13.78
C TYR A 10 12.11 -8.14 13.33
N VAL A 11 11.16 -7.95 14.25
CA VAL A 11 9.72 -8.00 13.99
C VAL A 11 9.09 -6.68 14.43
N THR A 12 8.20 -6.12 13.62
CA THR A 12 7.48 -4.90 14.02
C THR A 12 6.53 -5.17 15.19
N ALA A 13 6.41 -4.20 16.11
CA ALA A 13 5.47 -4.28 17.23
C ALA A 13 4.01 -4.51 16.80
N ASN A 14 3.65 -4.09 15.58
CA ASN A 14 2.30 -4.22 15.04
C ASN A 14 2.06 -5.49 14.22
N ILE A 15 2.99 -6.47 14.23
CA ILE A 15 2.93 -7.62 13.31
C ILE A 15 1.61 -8.38 13.41
N ALA A 16 1.04 -8.51 14.61
CA ALA A 16 -0.22 -9.24 14.83
C ALA A 16 -1.39 -8.58 14.07
N GLN A 17 -1.47 -7.25 14.09
CA GLN A 17 -2.49 -6.52 13.34
C GLN A 17 -2.16 -6.51 11.85
N ASN A 18 -0.91 -6.24 11.50
CA ASN A 18 -0.51 -6.04 10.11
C ASN A 18 -0.57 -7.33 9.29
N SER A 19 -0.35 -8.50 9.89
CA SER A 19 -0.37 -9.79 9.19
C SER A 19 -1.74 -10.18 8.63
N GLN A 20 -2.80 -9.48 9.03
CA GLN A 20 -4.13 -9.66 8.44
C GLN A 20 -4.18 -9.30 6.96
N ILE A 21 -3.24 -8.49 6.45
CA ILE A 21 -3.16 -8.17 5.02
C ILE A 21 -2.77 -9.37 4.16
N LEU A 22 -2.08 -10.36 4.74
CA LEU A 22 -1.62 -11.55 4.00
C LEU A 22 -2.71 -12.62 3.84
N ALA A 23 -3.78 -12.53 4.62
CA ALA A 23 -4.94 -13.42 4.49
C ALA A 23 -5.79 -13.11 3.24
N ASP A 24 -5.56 -11.97 2.61
CA ASP A 24 -6.25 -11.51 1.42
C ASP A 24 -5.45 -11.90 0.16
N ASP A 25 -5.89 -12.93 -0.55
CA ASP A 25 -5.21 -13.40 -1.76
C ASP A 25 -5.23 -12.34 -2.90
N ALA A 26 -6.22 -11.43 -2.91
CA ALA A 26 -6.22 -10.32 -3.86
C ALA A 26 -5.09 -9.33 -3.56
N PHE A 27 -4.77 -9.11 -2.28
CA PHE A 27 -3.62 -8.30 -1.88
C PHE A 27 -2.33 -8.90 -2.38
N LEU A 28 -2.16 -10.22 -2.24
CA LEU A 28 -0.96 -10.91 -2.71
C LEU A 28 -0.79 -10.81 -4.22
N ASN A 29 -1.86 -11.02 -4.99
CA ASN A 29 -1.83 -10.84 -6.44
C ASN A 29 -1.42 -9.41 -6.82
N GLN A 30 -1.92 -8.42 -6.08
CA GLN A 30 -1.53 -7.02 -6.28
C GLN A 30 -0.05 -6.79 -5.94
N LEU A 31 0.46 -7.35 -4.84
CA LEU A 31 1.88 -7.27 -4.49
C LEU A 31 2.76 -7.93 -5.54
N MET A 32 2.36 -9.09 -6.06
CA MET A 32 3.06 -9.78 -7.14
C MET A 32 3.07 -8.96 -8.43
N SER A 33 1.99 -8.25 -8.76
CA SER A 33 2.01 -7.29 -9.88
C SER A 33 2.91 -6.06 -9.61
N ALA A 34 3.14 -5.75 -8.34
CA ALA A 34 3.98 -4.64 -7.90
C ALA A 34 5.46 -4.99 -7.82
N THR A 35 5.87 -6.21 -8.19
CA THR A 35 7.28 -6.65 -8.07
C THR A 35 8.16 -6.04 -9.14
N GLU A 36 9.33 -5.56 -8.75
CA GLU A 36 10.39 -5.11 -9.67
C GLU A 36 11.23 -6.28 -10.18
N ASN A 37 11.50 -7.25 -9.30
CA ASN A 37 12.33 -8.42 -9.58
C ASN A 37 11.95 -9.56 -8.61
N VAL A 38 12.13 -10.79 -9.07
CA VAL A 38 11.95 -12.02 -8.30
C VAL A 38 13.21 -12.88 -8.41
N ARG A 39 13.76 -13.31 -7.28
CA ARG A 39 14.84 -14.30 -7.21
C ARG A 39 14.37 -15.55 -6.48
N ARG A 40 14.85 -16.71 -6.89
CA ARG A 40 14.60 -18.00 -6.23
C ARG A 40 15.91 -18.62 -5.80
N LEU A 41 15.90 -19.30 -4.66
CA LEU A 41 17.08 -19.87 -4.04
C LEU A 41 16.68 -21.00 -3.08
N GLU A 42 17.53 -22.00 -3.02
CA GLU A 42 17.45 -23.13 -2.09
C GLU A 42 18.42 -22.85 -0.94
N THR A 43 17.97 -23.09 0.28
CA THR A 43 18.78 -22.91 1.49
C THR A 43 18.35 -23.89 2.57
N ARG A 44 18.95 -23.80 3.76
CA ARG A 44 18.62 -24.64 4.92
C ARG A 44 18.12 -23.77 6.07
N LEU A 45 17.05 -24.22 6.73
CA LEU A 45 16.59 -23.64 8.00
C LEU A 45 16.83 -24.67 9.10
N SER A 46 17.64 -24.34 10.10
CA SER A 46 18.03 -25.23 11.19
C SER A 46 17.04 -25.25 12.36
N GLY A 47 15.94 -24.48 12.31
CA GLY A 47 14.90 -24.44 13.34
C GLY A 47 15.36 -23.86 14.68
N THR A 48 16.32 -22.93 14.65
CA THR A 48 16.82 -22.27 15.85
C THR A 48 16.22 -20.87 16.01
N HIS A 49 15.85 -20.51 17.25
CA HIS A 49 15.30 -19.18 17.56
C HIS A 49 16.16 -18.03 17.01
N GLY A 50 15.55 -17.14 16.22
CA GLY A 50 16.23 -16.00 15.62
C GLY A 50 16.89 -16.28 14.28
N GLN A 51 16.80 -17.50 13.75
CA GLN A 51 17.34 -17.83 12.43
C GLN A 51 16.64 -17.10 11.30
N LEU A 52 15.35 -16.78 11.42
CA LEU A 52 14.67 -15.94 10.43
C LEU A 52 15.34 -14.57 10.28
N ARG A 53 15.85 -13.98 11.37
CA ARG A 53 16.62 -12.74 11.31
C ARG A 53 17.91 -12.92 10.51
N ASP A 54 18.62 -13.99 10.78
CA ASP A 54 19.92 -14.26 10.16
C ASP A 54 19.75 -14.62 8.68
N LEU A 55 18.66 -15.32 8.33
CA LEU A 55 18.20 -15.52 6.96
C LEU A 55 17.91 -14.18 6.28
N ILE A 56 17.10 -13.31 6.88
CA ILE A 56 16.76 -12.00 6.29
C ILE A 56 18.03 -11.18 5.99
N ARG A 57 19.03 -11.23 6.88
CA ARG A 57 20.35 -10.62 6.67
C ARG A 57 21.15 -11.31 5.56
N SER A 58 21.25 -12.64 5.57
CA SER A 58 22.01 -13.38 4.55
C SER A 58 21.43 -13.22 3.16
N LEU A 59 20.12 -12.97 3.07
CA LEU A 59 19.42 -12.67 1.83
C LEU A 59 19.68 -11.24 1.35
N GLY A 60 20.20 -10.33 2.15
CA GLY A 60 20.43 -8.94 1.75
C GLY A 60 19.12 -8.13 1.64
N LEU A 61 18.20 -8.29 2.60
CA LEU A 61 16.89 -7.63 2.63
C LEU A 61 16.87 -6.35 3.47
N GLU A 62 18.03 -5.73 3.73
CA GLU A 62 18.19 -4.61 4.67
C GLU A 62 17.66 -3.28 4.12
N THR A 63 17.40 -3.18 2.83
CA THR A 63 16.91 -1.94 2.20
C THR A 63 15.77 -2.19 1.21
N GLY A 64 14.60 -1.59 1.47
CA GLY A 64 13.43 -1.68 0.61
C GLY A 64 12.34 -2.60 1.16
N PHE A 65 11.39 -2.95 0.29
CA PHE A 65 10.21 -3.75 0.59
C PHE A 65 10.30 -5.08 -0.14
N TYR A 66 10.03 -6.17 0.56
CA TYR A 66 10.13 -7.52 0.02
C TYR A 66 8.95 -8.36 0.46
N LEU A 67 8.46 -9.20 -0.46
CA LEU A 67 7.64 -10.36 -0.16
C LEU A 67 8.55 -11.59 -0.27
N VAL A 68 8.64 -12.35 0.80
CA VAL A 68 9.40 -13.60 0.88
C VAL A 68 8.40 -14.74 0.99
N LEU A 69 8.46 -15.67 0.04
CA LEU A 69 7.70 -16.90 0.04
C LEU A 69 8.65 -18.02 0.44
N VAL A 70 8.26 -18.82 1.44
CA VAL A 70 9.06 -19.90 2.00
C VAL A 70 8.28 -21.19 1.89
N GLU A 71 8.88 -22.22 1.30
CA GLU A 71 8.38 -23.59 1.32
C GLU A 71 9.38 -24.45 2.10
N LEU A 72 8.89 -25.12 3.14
CA LEU A 72 9.67 -25.86 4.12
C LEU A 72 8.94 -27.16 4.48
N GLY A 73 9.24 -28.25 3.78
CA GLY A 73 8.54 -29.52 3.97
C GLY A 73 7.03 -29.37 3.72
N ASN A 74 6.22 -29.48 4.78
CA ASN A 74 4.75 -29.28 4.75
C ASN A 74 4.30 -27.86 5.12
N ILE A 75 5.25 -26.94 5.35
CA ILE A 75 4.99 -25.55 5.72
C ILE A 75 5.15 -24.66 4.49
N SER A 76 4.13 -23.85 4.21
CA SER A 76 4.23 -22.73 3.27
C SER A 76 4.08 -21.43 4.04
N ALA A 77 4.89 -20.42 3.75
CA ALA A 77 4.81 -19.14 4.45
C ALA A 77 5.04 -17.95 3.53
N ARG A 78 4.45 -16.82 3.94
CA ARG A 78 4.47 -15.54 3.26
C ARG A 78 4.91 -14.50 4.29
N ILE A 79 5.98 -13.76 3.98
CA ILE A 79 6.59 -12.82 4.92
C ILE A 79 6.80 -11.49 4.21
N LEU A 80 6.29 -10.41 4.77
CA LEU A 80 6.66 -9.06 4.35
C LEU A 80 7.82 -8.56 5.17
N VAL A 81 8.82 -8.02 4.48
CA VAL A 81 10.02 -7.46 5.07
C VAL A 81 10.20 -6.03 4.58
N HIS A 82 10.44 -5.11 5.50
CA HIS A 82 10.81 -3.73 5.22
C HIS A 82 12.09 -3.37 5.97
N ASN A 83 13.14 -3.05 5.22
CA ASN A 83 14.47 -2.70 5.76
C ASN A 83 14.98 -3.70 6.82
N GLY A 84 14.91 -5.00 6.50
CA GLY A 84 15.34 -6.08 7.39
C GLY A 84 14.38 -6.39 8.56
N ILE A 85 13.23 -5.71 8.66
CA ILE A 85 12.22 -5.95 9.69
C ILE A 85 11.03 -6.70 9.10
N ILE A 86 10.62 -7.81 9.73
CA ILE A 86 9.39 -8.52 9.40
C ILE A 86 8.20 -7.66 9.83
N THR A 87 7.38 -7.27 8.86
CA THR A 87 6.21 -6.43 9.09
C THR A 87 4.91 -7.20 9.08
N ALA A 88 4.86 -8.35 8.42
CA ALA A 88 3.74 -9.28 8.41
C ALA A 88 4.25 -10.69 8.13
N ALA A 89 3.58 -11.70 8.70
CA ALA A 89 3.87 -13.10 8.43
C ALA A 89 2.58 -13.93 8.46
N GLU A 90 2.44 -14.83 7.51
CA GLU A 90 1.43 -15.88 7.50
C GLU A 90 2.14 -17.21 7.18
N ALA A 91 1.76 -18.28 7.85
CA ALA A 91 2.26 -19.62 7.58
C ALA A 91 1.09 -20.61 7.58
N ALA A 92 1.13 -21.60 6.71
CA ALA A 92 0.18 -22.69 6.66
C ALA A 92 0.93 -24.02 6.85
N VAL A 93 0.42 -24.85 7.75
CA VAL A 93 0.96 -26.17 8.09
C VAL A 93 -0.20 -27.11 8.36
N GLU A 94 -0.22 -28.29 7.73
CA GLU A 94 -1.24 -29.33 7.96
C GLU A 94 -2.70 -28.83 7.91
N GLY A 95 -3.00 -27.87 7.02
CA GLY A 95 -4.33 -27.27 6.87
C GLY A 95 -4.67 -26.18 7.90
N GLN A 96 -3.79 -25.92 8.88
CA GLN A 96 -3.92 -24.81 9.82
C GLN A 96 -3.17 -23.57 9.31
N ARG A 97 -3.82 -22.41 9.36
CA ARG A 97 -3.18 -21.10 9.09
C ARG A 97 -2.81 -20.40 10.39
N LEU A 98 -1.56 -19.98 10.50
CA LEU A 98 -1.01 -19.15 11.58
C LEU A 98 -0.68 -17.77 11.02
N SER A 99 -0.83 -16.73 11.83
CA SER A 99 -0.57 -15.34 11.43
C SER A 99 0.24 -14.59 12.48
N GLY A 100 1.00 -13.61 12.02
CA GLY A 100 1.80 -12.70 12.82
C GLY A 100 2.82 -13.43 13.71
N PRO A 101 2.86 -13.16 15.03
CA PRO A 101 3.87 -13.74 15.91
C PRO A 101 3.91 -15.27 15.88
N ASN A 102 2.76 -15.92 15.70
CA ASN A 102 2.65 -17.38 15.67
C ASN A 102 3.25 -17.97 14.39
N ALA A 103 3.07 -17.30 13.24
CA ALA A 103 3.72 -17.71 11.99
C ALA A 103 5.24 -17.56 12.08
N VAL A 104 5.73 -16.45 12.64
CA VAL A 104 7.18 -16.25 12.88
C VAL A 104 7.71 -17.31 13.84
N LYS A 105 6.95 -17.64 14.90
CA LYS A 105 7.37 -18.66 15.86
C LYS A 105 7.47 -20.05 15.21
N LEU A 106 6.46 -20.46 14.44
CA LEU A 106 6.52 -21.73 13.71
C LEU A 106 7.80 -21.79 12.86
N LEU A 107 8.06 -20.77 12.06
CA LEU A 107 9.24 -20.74 11.19
C LEU A 107 10.58 -20.68 11.93
N ASP A 108 10.63 -20.11 13.13
CA ASP A 108 11.84 -20.10 13.96
C ASP A 108 12.09 -21.47 14.64
N ASP A 109 11.03 -22.22 14.95
CA ASP A 109 11.09 -23.49 15.68
C ASP A 109 11.29 -24.69 14.73
N GLU A 110 10.96 -24.54 13.43
CA GLU A 110 10.95 -25.63 12.45
C GLU A 110 12.27 -25.76 11.68
N ALA A 111 12.84 -26.97 11.71
CA ALA A 111 14.08 -27.31 11.03
C ALA A 111 13.80 -28.13 9.76
N SER A 112 14.52 -27.84 8.69
CA SER A 112 14.55 -28.66 7.46
C SER A 112 15.93 -28.62 6.83
N ASP A 113 16.29 -29.72 6.18
CA ASP A 113 17.51 -29.82 5.38
C ASP A 113 17.41 -29.01 4.07
N GLU A 114 16.20 -28.73 3.61
CA GLU A 114 15.94 -27.96 2.40
C GLU A 114 14.74 -27.02 2.59
N ALA A 115 14.94 -25.75 2.24
CA ALA A 115 13.96 -24.69 2.23
C ALA A 115 14.05 -23.96 0.89
N VAL A 116 12.93 -23.90 0.16
CA VAL A 116 12.85 -23.15 -1.10
C VAL A 116 12.32 -21.76 -0.79
N ILE A 117 13.08 -20.74 -1.17
CA ILE A 117 12.72 -19.35 -0.92
C ILE A 117 12.61 -18.60 -2.24
N ALA A 118 11.44 -17.99 -2.46
CA ALA A 118 11.26 -16.98 -3.49
C ALA A 118 11.18 -15.60 -2.86
N ILE A 119 11.94 -14.65 -3.38
CA ILE A 119 12.03 -13.29 -2.86
C ILE A 119 11.64 -12.35 -3.97
N ALA A 120 10.58 -11.58 -3.73
CA ALA A 120 10.10 -10.57 -4.63
C ALA A 120 10.36 -9.17 -4.04
N ARG A 121 11.13 -8.36 -4.76
CA ARG A 121 11.34 -6.95 -4.40
C ARG A 121 10.13 -6.14 -4.86
N LEU A 122 9.47 -5.48 -3.93
CA LEU A 122 8.28 -4.67 -4.19
C LEU A 122 8.67 -3.24 -4.55
N ARG A 123 7.93 -2.65 -5.50
CA ARG A 123 8.06 -1.23 -5.84
C ARG A 123 7.74 -0.36 -4.61
N PRO A 124 8.48 0.74 -4.38
CA PRO A 124 8.21 1.66 -3.27
C PRO A 124 7.06 2.64 -3.58
N TYR A 125 6.08 2.24 -4.39
CA TYR A 125 4.89 3.01 -4.77
C TYR A 125 3.88 2.12 -5.49
N LEU A 126 2.62 2.54 -5.49
CA LEU A 126 1.58 1.95 -6.34
C LEU A 126 1.64 2.51 -7.76
N TYR A 127 1.75 3.83 -7.86
CA TYR A 127 1.89 4.56 -9.12
C TYR A 127 2.57 5.90 -8.87
N GLN A 128 3.14 6.50 -9.92
CA GLN A 128 3.87 7.76 -9.81
C GLN A 128 3.20 8.84 -10.63
N TRP A 129 3.30 10.07 -10.12
CA TRP A 129 2.99 11.24 -10.93
C TRP A 129 3.90 11.27 -12.16
N SER A 130 3.34 11.61 -13.31
CA SER A 130 4.09 11.83 -14.54
C SER A 130 3.61 13.09 -15.26
N PRO A 131 4.42 13.69 -16.15
CA PRO A 131 3.99 14.84 -16.95
C PRO A 131 2.70 14.59 -17.76
N LYS A 132 2.35 13.34 -18.06
CA LYS A 132 1.10 13.00 -18.77
C LYS A 132 -0.14 13.39 -17.97
N MET A 133 -0.03 13.43 -16.64
CA MET A 133 -1.10 13.78 -15.70
C MET A 133 -1.33 15.30 -15.56
N THR A 134 -0.53 16.15 -16.22
CA THR A 134 -0.71 17.61 -16.13
C THR A 134 -2.05 18.07 -16.68
N VAL A 135 -2.64 19.07 -16.03
CA VAL A 135 -3.77 19.86 -16.52
C VAL A 135 -3.37 21.26 -16.97
N TYR A 136 -2.05 21.50 -17.10
CA TYR A 136 -1.44 22.79 -17.47
C TYR A 136 -1.68 23.93 -16.46
N VAL A 137 -2.22 23.61 -15.28
CA VAL A 137 -2.38 24.54 -14.16
C VAL A 137 -1.42 24.12 -13.06
N LYS A 138 -0.27 24.82 -12.95
CA LYS A 138 0.79 24.48 -11.98
C LYS A 138 0.28 24.25 -10.55
N GLY A 139 -0.68 25.06 -10.09
CA GLY A 139 -1.29 24.91 -8.78
C GLY A 139 -2.02 23.57 -8.60
N ILE A 140 -2.80 23.15 -9.60
CA ILE A 140 -3.52 21.87 -9.57
C ILE A 140 -2.55 20.70 -9.74
N ASP A 141 -1.56 20.79 -10.63
CA ASP A 141 -0.54 19.74 -10.78
C ASP A 141 0.22 19.49 -9.47
N LEU A 142 0.49 20.53 -8.68
CA LEU A 142 1.09 20.39 -7.35
C LEU A 142 0.13 19.70 -6.36
N GLN A 143 -1.17 20.00 -6.45
CA GLN A 143 -2.19 19.32 -5.65
C GLN A 143 -2.31 17.84 -6.01
N HIS A 144 -2.37 17.50 -7.30
CA HIS A 144 -2.38 16.11 -7.74
C HIS A 144 -1.14 15.34 -7.29
N ARG A 145 0.07 15.93 -7.40
CA ARG A 145 1.29 15.31 -6.86
C ARG A 145 1.17 14.99 -5.37
N GLN A 146 0.52 15.86 -4.60
CA GLN A 146 0.31 15.63 -3.18
C GLN A 146 -0.68 14.49 -2.91
N LEU A 147 -1.78 14.39 -3.68
CA LEU A 147 -2.70 13.24 -3.61
C LEU A 147 -2.00 11.93 -3.93
N VAL A 148 -1.21 11.88 -5.02
CA VAL A 148 -0.42 10.71 -5.39
C VAL A 148 0.57 10.32 -4.29
N ARG A 149 1.26 11.29 -3.69
CA ARG A 149 2.16 11.04 -2.55
C ARG A 149 1.43 10.46 -1.35
N ALA A 150 0.25 10.99 -1.02
CA ALA A 150 -0.51 10.55 0.14
C ALA A 150 -1.02 9.10 -0.03
N VAL A 151 -1.50 8.73 -1.22
CA VAL A 151 -1.89 7.33 -1.53
C VAL A 151 -0.68 6.39 -1.46
N ASN A 152 0.46 6.78 -2.03
CA ASN A 152 1.69 5.99 -1.92
C ASN A 152 2.16 5.87 -0.47
N ASN A 153 2.05 6.95 0.34
CA ASN A 153 2.41 6.90 1.74
C ASN A 153 1.50 5.96 2.54
N LEU A 154 0.21 5.89 2.21
CA LEU A 154 -0.72 4.93 2.79
C LEU A 154 -0.29 3.49 2.51
N TYR A 155 0.03 3.18 1.24
CA TYR A 155 0.55 1.88 0.81
C TYR A 155 1.83 1.50 1.55
N LEU A 156 2.83 2.38 1.56
CA LEU A 156 4.11 2.11 2.21
C LEU A 156 3.97 1.97 3.73
N SER A 157 3.09 2.74 4.35
CA SER A 157 2.84 2.65 5.79
C SER A 157 2.18 1.32 6.16
N LEU A 158 1.30 0.79 5.30
CA LEU A 158 0.72 -0.55 5.45
C LEU A 158 1.81 -1.62 5.34
N LEU A 159 2.61 -1.59 4.28
CA LEU A 159 3.70 -2.57 4.10
C LEU A 159 4.76 -2.50 5.21
N SER A 160 5.00 -1.31 5.75
CA SER A 160 5.94 -1.08 6.86
C SER A 160 5.40 -1.53 8.22
N GLY A 161 4.14 -1.97 8.31
CA GLY A 161 3.49 -2.30 9.58
C GLY A 161 3.43 -1.11 10.55
N LYS A 162 3.14 0.09 10.02
CA LYS A 162 2.90 1.28 10.85
C LYS A 162 1.63 1.09 11.70
N PRO A 163 1.56 1.71 12.88
CA PRO A 163 0.39 1.56 13.75
C PRO A 163 -0.86 2.18 13.12
N ARG A 164 -2.03 1.71 13.56
CA ARG A 164 -3.35 2.16 13.09
C ARG A 164 -3.50 3.69 13.10
N SER A 165 -2.97 4.36 14.12
CA SER A 165 -3.04 5.83 14.26
C SER A 165 -2.35 6.57 13.11
N VAL A 166 -1.21 6.07 12.63
CA VAL A 166 -0.50 6.64 11.47
C VAL A 166 -1.33 6.46 10.21
N LEU A 167 -1.88 5.26 10.00
CA LEU A 167 -2.73 4.97 8.85
C LEU A 167 -4.01 5.83 8.85
N GLN A 168 -4.64 6.02 10.02
CA GLN A 168 -5.78 6.91 10.19
C GLN A 168 -5.44 8.36 9.84
N GLY A 169 -4.29 8.86 10.31
CA GLY A 169 -3.86 10.23 9.99
C GLY A 169 -3.65 10.46 8.50
N ILE A 170 -3.17 9.45 7.76
CA ILE A 170 -3.02 9.53 6.30
C ILE A 170 -4.39 9.54 5.61
N LEU A 171 -5.35 8.73 6.08
CA LEU A 171 -6.73 8.73 5.56
C LEU A 171 -7.43 10.06 5.83
N ASP A 172 -7.26 10.62 7.02
CA ASP A 172 -7.81 11.94 7.39
C ASP A 172 -7.23 13.03 6.47
N PHE A 173 -5.91 13.02 6.26
CA PHE A 173 -5.27 13.92 5.31
C PHE A 173 -5.81 13.75 3.89
N LEU A 174 -5.95 12.51 3.40
CA LEU A 174 -6.49 12.25 2.06
C LEU A 174 -7.90 12.82 1.91
N ALA A 175 -8.80 12.55 2.85
CA ALA A 175 -10.18 13.03 2.81
C ALA A 175 -10.25 14.57 2.78
N GLU A 176 -9.54 15.24 3.69
CA GLU A 176 -9.53 16.70 3.78
C GLU A 176 -8.88 17.35 2.55
N TYR A 177 -7.74 16.81 2.11
CA TYR A 177 -6.99 17.35 0.99
C TYR A 177 -7.72 17.16 -0.34
N THR A 178 -8.42 16.05 -0.52
CA THR A 178 -9.31 15.81 -1.67
C THR A 178 -10.41 16.86 -1.76
N VAL A 179 -11.09 17.19 -0.66
CA VAL A 179 -12.11 18.24 -0.65
C VAL A 179 -11.51 19.61 -0.99
N PHE A 180 -10.34 19.93 -0.44
CA PHE A 180 -9.62 21.17 -0.76
C PHE A 180 -9.25 21.25 -2.25
N HIS A 181 -8.76 20.14 -2.81
CA HIS A 181 -8.38 20.04 -4.21
C HIS A 181 -9.58 20.24 -5.14
N PHE A 182 -10.68 19.53 -4.92
CA PHE A 182 -11.90 19.68 -5.71
C PHE A 182 -12.47 21.10 -5.66
N ARG A 183 -12.48 21.74 -4.49
CA ARG A 183 -12.85 23.16 -4.36
C ARG A 183 -11.93 24.11 -5.13
N SER A 184 -10.68 23.71 -5.39
CA SER A 184 -9.76 24.50 -6.21
C SER A 184 -10.13 24.39 -7.69
N GLU A 185 -10.40 23.18 -8.18
CA GLU A 185 -10.83 22.95 -9.56
C GLU A 185 -12.21 23.55 -9.86
N GLU A 186 -13.17 23.39 -8.95
CA GLU A 186 -14.51 23.93 -9.12
C GLU A 186 -14.54 25.46 -9.22
N ARG A 187 -13.60 26.14 -8.54
CA ARG A 187 -13.38 27.58 -8.73
C ARG A 187 -12.87 27.92 -10.13
N PHE A 188 -12.05 27.07 -10.76
CA PHE A 188 -11.70 27.22 -12.17
C PHE A 188 -12.90 27.01 -13.09
N PHE A 189 -13.75 26.04 -12.78
CA PHE A 189 -14.96 25.77 -13.56
C PHE A 189 -15.89 26.99 -13.56
N GLU A 190 -16.12 27.60 -12.40
CA GLU A 190 -16.94 28.80 -12.24
C GLU A 190 -16.32 30.01 -12.93
N LYS A 191 -15.02 30.24 -12.71
CA LYS A 191 -14.33 31.41 -13.25
C LYS A 191 -14.28 31.42 -14.79
N HIS A 192 -14.15 30.25 -15.41
CA HIS A 192 -13.94 30.15 -16.85
C HIS A 192 -15.18 29.65 -17.61
N GLY A 193 -16.19 29.10 -16.93
CA GLY A 193 -17.39 28.56 -17.57
C GLY A 193 -17.16 27.20 -18.22
N TYR A 194 -16.52 26.26 -17.51
CA TYR A 194 -16.26 24.92 -18.03
C TYR A 194 -17.57 24.17 -18.34
N PRO A 195 -17.84 23.74 -19.59
CA PRO A 195 -19.15 23.22 -19.99
C PRO A 195 -19.61 21.94 -19.29
N ARG A 196 -18.67 21.14 -18.75
CA ARG A 196 -18.97 19.87 -18.06
C ARG A 196 -18.83 19.97 -16.53
N ALA A 197 -18.87 21.19 -15.97
CA ALA A 197 -18.67 21.42 -14.54
C ALA A 197 -19.62 20.59 -13.65
N GLU A 198 -20.90 20.50 -13.98
CA GLU A 198 -21.88 19.76 -13.17
C GLU A 198 -21.60 18.26 -13.12
N GLN A 199 -21.25 17.67 -14.26
CA GLN A 199 -20.87 16.26 -14.32
C GLN A 199 -19.60 16.01 -13.49
N HIS A 200 -18.60 16.88 -13.62
CA HIS A 200 -17.35 16.77 -12.89
C HIS A 200 -17.57 16.89 -11.37
N ARG A 201 -18.38 17.86 -10.91
CA ARG A 201 -18.78 17.99 -9.50
C ARG A 201 -19.51 16.76 -8.96
N LEU A 202 -20.28 16.06 -9.79
CA LEU A 202 -20.94 14.82 -9.39
C LEU A 202 -19.93 13.69 -9.12
N GLU A 203 -18.88 13.59 -9.95
CA GLU A 203 -17.77 12.65 -9.74
C GLU A 203 -17.05 12.95 -8.42
N HIS A 204 -16.77 14.23 -8.16
CA HIS A 204 -16.20 14.70 -6.89
C HIS A 204 -17.03 14.31 -5.67
N ARG A 205 -18.34 14.61 -5.69
CA ARG A 205 -19.23 14.30 -4.55
C ARG A 205 -19.25 12.80 -4.23
N LYS A 206 -19.36 11.95 -5.26
CA LYS A 206 -19.35 10.49 -5.08
C LYS A 206 -18.05 9.99 -4.46
N PHE A 207 -16.91 10.56 -4.87
CA PHE A 207 -15.63 10.18 -4.29
C PHE A 207 -15.47 10.65 -2.85
N VAL A 208 -15.90 11.88 -2.55
CA VAL A 208 -15.91 12.42 -1.18
C VAL A 208 -16.77 11.56 -0.25
N GLU A 209 -17.98 11.19 -0.66
CA GLU A 209 -18.84 10.30 0.11
C GLU A 209 -18.14 8.96 0.41
N ARG A 210 -17.46 8.40 -0.59
CA ARG A 210 -16.80 7.10 -0.45
C ARG A 210 -15.55 7.15 0.43
N ILE A 211 -14.73 8.19 0.32
CA ILE A 211 -13.54 8.34 1.17
C ILE A 211 -13.93 8.64 2.62
N GLU A 212 -15.02 9.39 2.85
CA GLU A 212 -15.55 9.63 4.19
C GLU A 212 -16.09 8.35 4.84
N ASP A 213 -16.82 7.51 4.09
CA ASP A 213 -17.28 6.20 4.55
C ASP A 213 -16.09 5.32 4.99
N PHE A 214 -15.04 5.27 4.18
CA PHE A 214 -13.82 4.52 4.51
C PHE A 214 -13.09 5.09 5.73
N ARG A 215 -12.90 6.41 5.78
CA ARG A 215 -12.28 7.12 6.90
C ARG A 215 -13.03 6.86 8.20
N MET A 216 -14.36 6.87 8.18
CA MET A 216 -15.19 6.63 9.36
C MET A 216 -15.16 5.17 9.81
N LYS A 217 -15.37 4.21 8.92
CA LYS A 217 -15.29 2.78 9.25
C LYS A 217 -13.91 2.36 9.75
N TYR A 218 -12.85 2.96 9.18
CA TYR A 218 -11.50 2.75 9.69
C TYR A 218 -11.26 3.44 11.04
N ARG A 219 -11.94 4.54 11.34
CA ARG A 219 -11.85 5.18 12.67
C ARG A 219 -12.58 4.36 13.74
N THR A 220 -13.77 3.83 13.43
CA THR A 220 -14.60 3.10 14.40
C THR A 220 -14.17 1.65 14.60
N GLY A 221 -13.31 1.10 13.75
CA GLY A 221 -12.91 -0.31 13.83
C GLY A 221 -13.75 -1.25 12.99
N GLU A 222 -14.86 -0.76 12.40
CA GLU A 222 -15.77 -1.53 11.54
C GLU A 222 -15.10 -2.05 10.28
N ALA A 223 -14.14 -1.30 9.75
CA ALA A 223 -13.32 -1.72 8.63
C ALA A 223 -11.84 -1.82 8.99
N ARG A 224 -11.17 -2.71 8.27
CA ARG A 224 -9.71 -2.79 8.22
C ARG A 224 -9.23 -2.14 6.94
N LEU A 225 -7.97 -1.72 6.95
CA LEU A 225 -7.32 -1.29 5.71
C LEU A 225 -7.02 -2.55 4.88
N ASN A 226 -7.69 -2.71 3.75
CA ASN A 226 -7.50 -3.83 2.84
C ASN A 226 -7.05 -3.33 1.46
N ILE A 227 -6.75 -4.27 0.55
CA ILE A 227 -6.29 -3.92 -0.78
C ILE A 227 -7.36 -3.21 -1.60
N ASP A 228 -8.63 -3.62 -1.47
CA ASP A 228 -9.72 -3.07 -2.26
C ASP A 228 -9.89 -1.57 -2.04
N MET A 229 -9.81 -1.13 -0.78
CA MET A 229 -9.87 0.29 -0.46
C MET A 229 -8.65 1.04 -1.00
N LEU A 230 -7.46 0.47 -0.86
CA LEU A 230 -6.24 1.10 -1.35
C LEU A 230 -6.23 1.22 -2.88
N MET A 231 -6.67 0.18 -3.58
CA MET A 231 -6.83 0.16 -5.03
C MET A 231 -7.93 1.10 -5.49
N PHE A 232 -9.06 1.14 -4.80
CA PHE A 232 -10.10 2.12 -5.08
C PHE A 232 -9.55 3.55 -5.03
N LEU A 233 -8.83 3.93 -3.97
CA LEU A 233 -8.26 5.27 -3.85
C LEU A 233 -7.25 5.56 -4.97
N ALA A 234 -6.33 4.62 -5.21
CA ALA A 234 -5.29 4.76 -6.22
C ALA A 234 -5.87 4.85 -7.65
N ASP A 235 -6.78 3.95 -8.00
CA ASP A 235 -7.37 3.86 -9.33
C ASP A 235 -8.33 5.01 -9.59
N TRP A 236 -9.13 5.41 -8.61
CA TRP A 236 -10.00 6.55 -8.75
C TRP A 236 -9.19 7.83 -8.98
N ILE A 237 -8.21 8.14 -8.12
CA ILE A 237 -7.39 9.35 -8.26
C ILE A 237 -6.63 9.35 -9.59
N ARG A 238 -5.96 8.24 -9.93
CA ARG A 238 -5.23 8.12 -11.19
C ARG A 238 -6.15 8.25 -12.41
N GLY A 239 -7.29 7.57 -12.38
CA GLY A 239 -8.24 7.52 -13.47
C GLY A 239 -8.94 8.87 -13.69
N HIS A 240 -9.34 9.52 -12.61
CA HIS A 240 -9.96 10.85 -12.61
C HIS A 240 -9.02 11.89 -13.21
N ILE A 241 -7.77 11.95 -12.74
CA ILE A 241 -6.75 12.87 -13.27
C ILE A 241 -6.52 12.65 -14.77
N MET A 242 -6.38 11.39 -15.18
CA MET A 242 -6.06 11.04 -16.56
C MET A 242 -7.23 11.15 -17.53
N LYS A 243 -8.46 11.33 -17.04
CA LYS A 243 -9.68 11.42 -17.85
C LYS A 243 -10.39 12.75 -17.61
N SER A 244 -11.09 12.87 -16.50
CA SER A 244 -11.94 14.03 -16.18
C SER A 244 -11.11 15.31 -16.01
N ASP A 245 -9.98 15.26 -15.30
CA ASP A 245 -9.17 16.46 -15.09
C ASP A 245 -8.44 16.88 -16.36
N LYS A 246 -7.96 15.88 -17.10
CA LYS A 246 -7.34 16.09 -18.40
C LYS A 246 -8.30 16.78 -19.37
N ASP A 247 -9.57 16.38 -19.38
CA ASP A 247 -10.61 16.98 -20.24
C ASP A 247 -10.78 18.49 -19.99
N TYR A 248 -10.82 18.93 -18.72
CA TYR A 248 -10.92 20.36 -18.44
C TYR A 248 -9.59 21.09 -18.70
N GLY A 249 -8.45 20.45 -18.42
CA GLY A 249 -7.13 21.01 -18.72
C GLY A 249 -6.95 21.30 -20.21
N GLU A 250 -7.30 20.35 -21.07
CA GLU A 250 -7.30 20.54 -22.52
C GLU A 250 -8.31 21.59 -22.98
N TRP A 251 -9.47 21.67 -22.32
CA TRP A 251 -10.44 22.72 -22.61
C TRP A 251 -9.91 24.12 -22.24
N LEU A 252 -9.32 24.30 -21.06
CA LEU A 252 -8.69 25.56 -20.63
C LEU A 252 -7.58 25.98 -21.60
N LYS A 253 -6.81 25.01 -22.09
CA LYS A 253 -5.78 25.24 -23.11
C LYS A 253 -6.38 25.76 -24.42
N ARG A 254 -7.46 25.14 -24.91
CA ARG A 254 -8.19 25.62 -26.11
C ARG A 254 -8.77 27.02 -25.95
N GLN A 255 -9.18 27.39 -24.73
CA GLN A 255 -9.65 28.75 -24.42
C GLN A 255 -8.51 29.77 -24.23
N GLY A 256 -7.24 29.35 -24.32
CA GLY A 256 -6.09 30.23 -24.13
C GLY A 256 -5.84 30.64 -22.67
N VAL A 257 -6.50 30.01 -21.70
CA VAL A 257 -6.36 30.30 -20.26
C VAL A 257 -5.04 29.77 -19.72
N VAL A 258 -4.57 28.64 -20.26
CA VAL A 258 -3.31 27.98 -19.89
C VAL A 258 -2.50 27.65 -21.15
N LYS A 259 -1.19 27.49 -20.99
CA LYS A 259 -0.27 27.12 -22.08
C LYS A 259 0.40 25.80 -21.75
N THR A 260 0.77 25.04 -22.78
CA THR A 260 1.68 23.89 -22.61
C THR A 260 2.97 24.41 -22.00
N VAL A 261 3.38 23.81 -20.88
CA VAL A 261 4.70 24.04 -20.27
C VAL A 261 5.76 23.34 -21.11
#